data_AF-A0A316H123-F1
#
_entry.id   AF-A0A316H123-F1
#
_cell.length_a   1.000
_cell.length_b   1.000
_cell.length_c   1.000
_cell.angle_alpha   90.00
_cell.angle_beta   90.00
_cell.angle_gamma   90.00
#
_symmetry.space_group_name_H-M   'P 1'
#
loop_
_entity.id
_entity.type
_entity.pdbx_description
1 polymer ?
#
loop_
_entity_poly.entity_id
_entity_poly.type
_entity_poly.pdbx_seq_one_letter_code
_entity_poly.pdbx_strand_id
1 'polypeptide(L)'
;MATLTIRNVPEDVKQALRVKAAQNGNSLEEALRQILSDEVAARDVPASRISADEIMRRAAELASDPPTDNRYKYYSQKELSDALSGEYEGI
;
A
#
# COMPACT_ATOMS: atom_id res chain seq x y z
N MET A 1 -9.30 -10.47 9.17
CA MET A 1 -10.61 -9.82 8.91
C MET A 1 -10.46 -8.36 9.27
N ALA A 2 -10.61 -7.46 8.30
CA ALA A 2 -10.62 -6.03 8.56
C ALA A 2 -12.07 -5.58 8.79
N THR A 3 -12.29 -4.71 9.77
CA THR A 3 -13.61 -4.17 10.10
C THR A 3 -13.64 -2.68 9.75
N LEU A 4 -14.63 -2.25 8.99
CA LEU A 4 -14.87 -0.85 8.64
C LEU A 4 -16.17 -0.37 9.33
N THR A 5 -16.12 0.76 10.02
CA THR A 5 -17.32 1.40 10.60
C THR A 5 -17.55 2.75 9.91
N ILE A 6 -18.70 2.90 9.27
CA ILE A 6 -19.13 4.15 8.63
C ILE A 6 -20.22 4.77 9.49
N ARG A 7 -20.02 6.01 9.94
CA ARG A 7 -20.98 6.76 10.77
C ARG A 7 -21.68 7.82 9.93
N ASN A 8 -22.85 8.26 10.39
CA ASN A 8 -23.64 9.32 9.77
C ASN A 8 -23.99 9.06 8.30
N VAL A 9 -24.33 7.81 7.95
CA VAL A 9 -24.80 7.48 6.61
C VAL A 9 -26.21 8.05 6.42
N PRO A 10 -26.47 8.82 5.34
CA PRO A 10 -27.81 9.30 5.04
C PRO A 10 -28.81 8.14 4.92
N GLU A 11 -30.04 8.33 5.45
CA GLU A 11 -31.04 7.26 5.49
C GLU A 11 -31.50 6.84 4.09
N ASP A 12 -31.51 7.75 3.12
CA ASP A 12 -31.78 7.46 1.71
C ASP A 12 -30.72 6.51 1.12
N VAL A 13 -29.44 6.75 1.42
CA VAL A 13 -28.33 5.89 0.98
C VAL A 13 -28.44 4.51 1.59
N LYS A 14 -28.75 4.43 2.89
CA LYS A 14 -28.96 3.15 3.59
C LYS A 14 -30.12 2.36 3.01
N GLN A 15 -31.23 3.03 2.67
CA GLN A 15 -32.38 2.39 2.05
C GLN A 15 -32.06 1.89 0.64
N ALA A 16 -31.37 2.69 -0.17
CA ALA A 16 -30.94 2.29 -1.50
C ALA A 16 -30.01 1.06 -1.46
N LEU A 17 -29.05 1.04 -0.52
CA LEU A 17 -28.15 -0.10 -0.29
C LEU A 17 -28.94 -1.36 0.09
N ARG A 18 -29.95 -1.24 0.95
CA ARG A 18 -30.80 -2.36 1.36
C ARG A 18 -31.59 -2.95 0.20
N VAL A 19 -32.16 -2.10 -0.65
CA VAL A 19 -32.88 -2.53 -1.85
C VAL A 19 -31.93 -3.24 -2.82
N LYS A 20 -30.75 -2.67 -3.08
CA LYS A 20 -29.73 -3.26 -3.97
C LYS A 20 -29.23 -4.62 -3.44
N ALA A 21 -29.04 -4.75 -2.13
CA ALA A 21 -28.67 -6.01 -1.49
C ALA A 21 -29.76 -7.09 -1.67
N ALA A 22 -31.02 -6.72 -1.41
CA ALA A 22 -32.15 -7.63 -1.55
C ALA A 22 -32.36 -8.10 -3.01
N GLN A 23 -32.16 -7.22 -3.99
CA GLN A 23 -32.24 -7.56 -5.42
C GLN A 23 -31.21 -8.62 -5.83
N ASN A 24 -30.02 -8.58 -5.24
CA ASN A 24 -28.94 -9.52 -5.52
C ASN A 24 -28.97 -10.77 -4.63
N GLY A 25 -29.94 -10.87 -3.70
CA GLY A 25 -30.01 -11.97 -2.72
C GLY A 25 -28.90 -11.94 -1.66
N ASN A 26 -28.21 -10.81 -1.52
CA ASN A 26 -27.04 -10.66 -0.65
C ASN A 26 -27.41 -9.97 0.66
N SER A 27 -26.60 -10.19 1.69
CA SER A 27 -26.66 -9.35 2.89
C SER A 27 -26.20 -7.92 2.56
N LEU A 28 -26.59 -6.96 3.40
CA LEU A 28 -26.17 -5.56 3.23
C LEU A 28 -24.64 -5.42 3.33
N GLU A 29 -24.00 -6.19 4.21
CA GLU A 29 -22.53 -6.22 4.34
C GLU A 29 -21.88 -6.74 3.06
N GLU A 30 -22.40 -7.82 2.50
CA GLU A 30 -21.85 -8.43 1.29
C GLU A 30 -22.01 -7.51 0.07
N ALA A 31 -23.18 -6.89 -0.09
CA ALA A 31 -23.41 -5.90 -1.14
C ALA A 31 -22.47 -4.69 -0.99
N LEU A 32 -22.22 -4.21 0.23
CA LEU A 32 -21.28 -3.12 0.49
C LEU A 32 -19.84 -3.54 0.16
N ARG A 33 -19.44 -4.76 0.53
CA ARG A 33 -18.14 -5.32 0.20
C ARG A 33 -17.92 -5.39 -1.31
N GLN A 34 -18.92 -5.85 -2.07
CA GLN A 34 -18.85 -5.89 -3.53
C GLN A 34 -18.69 -4.50 -4.14
N ILE A 35 -19.50 -3.52 -3.72
CA ILE A 35 -19.40 -2.14 -4.21
C ILE A 35 -18.01 -1.55 -3.93
N LEU A 36 -17.48 -1.75 -2.71
CA LEU A 36 -16.15 -1.28 -2.35
C LEU A 36 -15.06 -1.98 -3.18
N SER A 37 -15.16 -3.29 -3.37
CA SER A 37 -14.22 -4.05 -4.20
C SER A 37 -14.25 -3.59 -5.66
N ASP A 38 -15.44 -3.40 -6.24
CA ASP A 38 -15.61 -2.97 -7.63
C ASP A 38 -15.05 -1.56 -7.84
N GLU A 39 -15.35 -0.63 -6.93
CA GLU A 39 -14.85 0.75 -6.99
C GLU A 39 -13.34 0.85 -6.78
N VAL A 40 -12.78 0.03 -5.88
CA VAL A 40 -11.33 0.01 -5.63
C VAL A 40 -10.59 -0.74 -6.72
N ALA A 41 -11.15 -1.81 -7.29
CA ALA A 41 -10.55 -2.54 -8.41
C ALA A 41 -10.57 -1.72 -9.70
N ALA A 42 -11.62 -0.91 -9.92
CA ALA A 42 -11.71 0.01 -11.06
C ALA A 42 -10.73 1.18 -10.95
N ARG A 43 -10.33 1.56 -9.74
CA ARG A 43 -9.19 2.45 -9.50
C ARG A 43 -7.92 1.62 -9.51
N ASP A 44 -7.27 1.58 -10.67
CA ASP A 44 -5.87 1.19 -10.86
C ASP A 44 -4.95 2.07 -9.96
N VAL A 45 -4.99 1.88 -8.64
CA VAL A 45 -3.82 2.11 -7.80
C VAL A 45 -2.90 0.97 -8.20
N PRO A 46 -1.77 1.22 -8.87
CA PRO A 46 -0.83 0.15 -9.11
C PRO A 46 -0.44 -0.35 -7.73
N ALA A 47 -1.01 -1.49 -7.32
CA ALA A 47 -0.40 -2.32 -6.31
C ALA A 47 1.05 -2.41 -6.77
N SER A 48 1.99 -1.95 -5.92
CA SER A 48 3.42 -2.04 -6.21
C SER A 48 3.62 -3.37 -6.93
N ARG A 49 3.99 -3.35 -8.21
CA ARG A 49 4.01 -4.54 -9.09
C ARG A 49 5.05 -5.58 -8.64
N ILE A 50 5.65 -5.33 -7.48
CA ILE A 50 6.82 -5.94 -6.90
C ILE A 50 6.44 -6.20 -5.44
N SER A 51 6.38 -7.48 -5.06
CA SER A 51 6.16 -7.91 -3.69
C SER A 51 7.35 -7.50 -2.81
N ALA A 52 7.15 -7.43 -1.48
CA ALA A 52 8.26 -7.18 -0.56
C ALA A 52 9.39 -8.21 -0.72
N ASP A 53 9.03 -9.47 -1.01
CA ASP A 53 9.98 -10.55 -1.29
C ASP A 53 10.81 -10.30 -2.56
N GLU A 54 10.17 -9.84 -3.64
CA GLU A 54 10.82 -9.47 -4.89
C GLU A 54 11.75 -8.25 -4.71
N ILE A 55 11.35 -7.26 -3.88
CA ILE A 55 12.21 -6.11 -3.52
C ILE A 55 13.47 -6.61 -2.80
N MET A 56 13.32 -7.49 -1.80
CA MET A 56 14.45 -8.04 -1.05
C MET A 56 15.37 -8.89 -1.92
N ARG A 57 14.81 -9.70 -2.84
CA ARG A 57 15.60 -10.49 -3.80
C ARG A 57 16.46 -9.59 -4.69
N ARG A 58 15.86 -8.55 -5.28
CA ARG A 58 16.60 -7.59 -6.12
C ARG A 58 17.65 -6.81 -5.33
N ALA A 59 17.35 -6.43 -4.09
CA ALA A 59 18.31 -5.77 -3.22
C ALA A 59 19.52 -6.67 -2.91
N ALA A 60 19.30 -7.98 -2.73
CA ALA A 60 20.38 -8.94 -2.53
C ALA A 60 21.28 -9.09 -3.78
N GLU A 61 20.69 -9.05 -4.99
CA GLU A 61 21.46 -9.06 -6.25
C GLU A 61 22.34 -7.81 -6.41
N LEU A 62 21.89 -6.66 -5.91
CA LEU A 62 22.61 -5.39 -5.96
C LEU A 62 23.64 -5.22 -4.83
N ALA A 63 23.71 -6.15 -3.87
CA ALA A 63 24.61 -6.02 -2.71
C ALA A 63 26.10 -6.01 -3.09
N SER A 64 26.47 -6.58 -4.23
CA SER A 64 27.84 -6.56 -4.75
C SER A 64 28.13 -5.40 -5.72
N ASP A 65 27.11 -4.65 -6.13
CA ASP A 65 27.31 -3.54 -7.05
C ASP A 65 27.88 -2.31 -6.33
N PRO A 66 28.91 -1.67 -6.89
CA PRO A 66 29.43 -0.44 -6.31
C PRO A 66 28.36 0.67 -6.38
N PRO A 67 28.32 1.58 -5.38
CA PRO A 67 27.43 2.72 -5.42
C PRO A 67 27.59 3.51 -6.73
N THR A 68 26.49 3.83 -7.39
CA THR A 68 26.50 4.62 -8.63
C THR A 68 27.09 6.01 -8.41
N ASP A 69 26.93 6.57 -7.20
CA ASP A 69 27.58 7.81 -6.79
C ASP A 69 28.89 7.51 -6.04
N ASN A 70 30.01 7.95 -6.63
CA ASN A 70 31.35 7.78 -6.09
C ASN A 70 31.53 8.39 -4.69
N ARG A 71 30.67 9.33 -4.27
CA ARG A 71 30.72 9.91 -2.91
C ARG A 71 30.57 8.84 -1.83
N TYR A 72 29.80 7.78 -2.09
CA TYR A 72 29.51 6.72 -1.13
C TYR A 72 30.37 5.47 -1.32
N LYS A 73 31.30 5.48 -2.28
CA LYS A 73 32.09 4.31 -2.69
C LYS A 73 32.86 3.65 -1.54
N TYR A 74 33.24 4.44 -0.54
CA TYR A 74 34.04 3.99 0.60
C TYR A 74 33.27 4.04 1.93
N TYR A 75 31.98 4.35 1.90
CA TYR A 75 31.19 4.43 3.11
C TYR A 75 30.93 3.01 3.59
N SER A 76 31.18 2.77 4.87
CA SER A 76 30.61 1.60 5.53
C SER A 76 29.08 1.68 5.50
N GLN A 77 28.42 0.55 5.70
CA GLN A 77 26.97 0.47 5.77
C GLN A 77 26.37 1.48 6.78
N LYS A 78 27.07 1.70 7.90
CA LYS A 78 26.67 2.68 8.92
C LYS A 78 26.81 4.12 8.43
N GLU A 79 27.96 4.48 7.87
CA GLU A 79 28.19 5.84 7.35
C GLU A 79 27.21 6.21 6.23
N LEU A 80 26.84 5.24 5.39
CA LEU A 80 25.84 5.42 4.34
C LEU A 80 24.43 5.62 4.93
N SER A 81 24.08 4.86 5.97
CA SER A 81 22.82 5.03 6.71
C SER A 81 22.72 6.41 7.35
N ASP A 82 23.77 6.85 8.03
CA ASP A 82 23.82 8.14 8.74
C ASP A 82 23.75 9.32 7.75
N ALA A 83 24.43 9.22 6.59
CA ALA A 83 24.39 10.23 5.53
C ALA A 83 23.02 10.33 4.83
N LEU A 84 22.34 9.21 4.58
CA LEU A 84 21.00 9.21 3.97
C LEU A 84 19.90 9.65 4.95
N SER A 85 20.07 9.36 6.24
CA SER A 85 19.12 9.74 7.29
C SER A 85 19.24 11.21 7.69
N GLY A 86 20.23 11.93 7.17
CA GLY A 86 20.48 13.34 7.46
C GLY A 86 21.14 13.59 8.81
N GLU A 87 21.70 12.55 9.44
CA GLU A 87 22.34 12.62 10.77
C GLU A 87 23.87 12.80 10.68
N TYR A 88 24.40 13.13 9.51
CA TYR A 88 25.83 13.42 9.31
C TYR A 88 26.11 14.93 9.45
N GLU A 89 26.18 15.43 10.69
CA GLU A 89 26.96 16.65 10.96
C GLU A 89 28.43 16.25 11.07
N GLY A 90 29.20 16.61 10.04
CA GLY A 90 30.60 16.25 9.93
C GLY A 90 31.50 16.84 11.03
N ILE A 91 32.59 16.12 11.26
CA ILE A 91 33.88 16.67 11.70
C ILE A 91 34.94 16.16 10.73
#